data_AF-A0A4Q4CK37-F1
#
_entry.id   AF-A0A4Q4CK37-F1
#
_cell.length_a   1.000
_cell.length_b   1.000
_cell.length_c   1.000
_cell.angle_alpha   90.00
_cell.angle_beta   90.00
_cell.angle_gamma   90.00
#
_symmetry.space_group_name_H-M   'P 1'
#
loop_
_entity.id
_entity.type
_entity.pdbx_description
1 polymer ?
#
loop_
_entity_poly.entity_id
_entity_poly.type
_entity_poly.pdbx_seq_one_letter_code
_entity_poly.pdbx_strand_id
1 'polypeptide(L)'
;TFEYTAKSSQELSVTVRDKRVVALLEQLRRRRGGSDRLLAYREDGSWKDLSASQVNAYVKQLLGDDFSAKDFRTWRGTVIAAHALSTADASTKTARRRSVAAAMRTVGEHLGNTPTIARASYVDPRVVDLFQDGITVAAGTRSISPGAPVSRTLEEQVLQLLDHA
;
A
#
# COMPACT_ATOMS: atom_id res chain seq x y z
N THR A 1 -12.03 -9.14 9.06
CA THR A 1 -12.04 -8.50 7.74
C THR A 1 -12.83 -7.22 7.82
N PHE A 2 -12.42 -6.18 7.10
CA PHE A 2 -13.17 -4.95 6.89
C PHE A 2 -13.83 -5.02 5.53
N GLU A 3 -15.13 -4.78 5.48
CA GLU A 3 -15.91 -4.71 4.24
C GLU A 3 -16.64 -3.37 4.24
N TYR A 4 -16.36 -2.55 3.23
CA TYR A 4 -16.95 -1.23 3.11
C TYR A 4 -16.89 -0.72 1.67
N THR A 5 -17.88 0.09 1.30
CA THR A 5 -17.89 0.85 0.06
C THR A 5 -16.93 2.03 0.17
N ALA A 6 -15.91 2.06 -0.68
CA ALA A 6 -14.90 3.12 -0.73
C ALA A 6 -15.30 4.25 -1.69
N LYS A 7 -14.37 5.17 -1.93
CA LYS A 7 -14.53 6.24 -2.92
C LYS A 7 -14.90 5.62 -4.28
N SER A 8 -15.82 6.28 -5.00
CA SER A 8 -16.34 5.83 -6.30
C SER A 8 -17.12 4.51 -6.26
N SER A 9 -17.77 4.20 -5.13
CA SER A 9 -18.65 3.03 -4.95
C SER A 9 -17.96 1.67 -5.14
N GLN A 10 -16.65 1.62 -4.92
CA GLN A 10 -15.90 0.38 -5.00
C GLN A 10 -16.01 -0.41 -3.69
N GLU A 11 -16.49 -1.64 -3.77
CA GLU A 11 -16.49 -2.56 -2.63
C GLU A 11 -15.06 -3.01 -2.30
N LEU A 12 -14.62 -2.75 -1.07
CA LEU A 12 -13.31 -3.16 -0.58
C LEU A 12 -13.42 -4.19 0.53
N SER A 13 -12.64 -5.26 0.41
CA SER A 13 -12.42 -6.25 1.47
C SER A 13 -10.96 -6.24 1.90
N VAL A 14 -10.70 -5.81 3.13
CA VAL A 14 -9.35 -5.72 3.71
C VAL A 14 -9.23 -6.69 4.88
N THR A 15 -8.29 -7.63 4.77
CA THR A 15 -8.02 -8.60 5.84
C THR A 15 -6.77 -8.21 6.63
N VAL A 16 -6.95 -7.91 7.92
CA VAL A 16 -5.86 -7.71 8.87
C VAL A 16 -5.53 -9.04 9.55
N ARG A 17 -4.26 -9.42 9.51
CA ARG A 17 -3.76 -10.70 10.07
C ARG A 17 -2.80 -10.54 11.25
N ASP A 18 -2.30 -9.34 11.51
CA ASP A 18 -1.40 -9.09 12.65
C ASP A 18 -2.19 -9.26 13.96
N LYS A 19 -1.76 -10.22 14.79
CA LYS A 19 -2.45 -10.59 16.04
C LYS A 19 -2.58 -9.42 17.01
N ARG A 20 -1.61 -8.49 17.05
CA ARG A 20 -1.64 -7.32 17.93
C ARG A 20 -2.70 -6.34 17.45
N VAL A 21 -2.77 -6.11 16.15
CA VAL A 21 -3.79 -5.24 15.54
C VAL A 21 -5.18 -5.86 15.71
N VAL A 22 -5.32 -7.18 15.50
CA VAL A 22 -6.60 -7.88 15.72
C VAL A 22 -7.05 -7.74 17.18
N ALA A 23 -6.18 -7.99 18.16
CA ALA A 23 -6.51 -7.84 19.57
C ALA A 23 -6.97 -6.41 19.92
N LEU A 24 -6.27 -5.39 19.39
CA LEU A 24 -6.68 -3.99 19.57
C LEU A 24 -8.05 -3.70 18.94
N LEU A 25 -8.28 -4.15 17.71
CA LEU A 25 -9.56 -3.96 17.03
C LEU A 25 -10.72 -4.64 17.76
N GLU A 26 -10.48 -5.83 18.33
CA GLU A 26 -11.48 -6.50 19.15
C GLU A 26 -11.80 -5.75 20.44
N GLN A 27 -10.80 -5.14 21.09
CA GLN A 27 -11.02 -4.29 22.25
C GLN A 27 -11.85 -3.05 21.87
N LEU A 28 -11.51 -2.38 20.77
CA LEU A 28 -12.26 -1.23 20.28
C LEU A 28 -13.70 -1.59 19.90
N ARG A 29 -13.94 -2.78 19.33
CA ARG A 29 -15.28 -3.26 18.96
C ARG A 29 -16.15 -3.59 20.18
N ARG A 30 -15.54 -3.99 21.29
CA ARG A 30 -16.25 -4.29 22.56
C ARG A 30 -16.45 -3.07 23.46
N ARG A 31 -15.91 -1.91 23.08
CA ARG A 31 -15.99 -0.71 23.93
C ARG A 31 -17.43 -0.29 24.16
N ARG A 32 -17.68 0.35 25.30
CA ARG A 32 -18.95 0.98 25.64
C ARG A 32 -18.77 2.49 25.72
N GLY A 33 -19.73 3.24 25.19
CA GLY A 33 -19.69 4.70 25.11
C GLY A 33 -18.87 5.25 23.94
N GLY A 34 -18.99 6.56 23.72
CA GLY A 34 -18.48 7.23 22.51
C GLY A 34 -19.42 7.02 21.31
N SER A 35 -18.93 7.30 20.11
CA SER A 35 -19.68 7.08 18.87
C SER A 35 -19.62 5.62 18.39
N ASP A 36 -20.37 5.31 17.34
CA ASP A 36 -20.33 4.02 16.63
C ASP A 36 -19.07 3.82 15.75
N ARG A 37 -18.19 4.82 15.63
CA ARG A 37 -16.98 4.71 14.80
C ARG A 37 -15.96 3.76 15.43
N LEU A 38 -15.52 2.74 14.70
CA LEU A 38 -14.59 1.75 15.27
C LEU A 38 -13.27 2.35 15.78
N LEU A 39 -12.65 3.26 15.02
CA LEU A 39 -11.36 3.85 15.38
C LEU A 39 -11.57 5.01 16.36
N ALA A 40 -11.17 4.79 17.62
CA ALA A 40 -11.25 5.76 18.70
C ALA A 40 -10.08 5.54 19.68
N TYR A 41 -9.83 6.54 20.50
CA TYR A 41 -8.86 6.49 21.60
C TYR A 41 -9.50 7.05 22.88
N ARG A 42 -8.87 6.79 24.02
CA ARG A 42 -9.35 7.26 25.31
C ARG A 42 -8.54 8.47 25.76
N GLU A 43 -9.22 9.54 26.13
CA GLU A 43 -8.64 10.78 26.65
C GLU A 43 -9.53 11.33 27.77
N ASP A 44 -8.92 11.68 28.90
CA ASP A 44 -9.60 12.19 30.11
C ASP A 44 -10.80 11.32 30.55
N GLY A 45 -10.61 10.00 30.49
CA GLY A 45 -11.63 9.04 30.86
C GLY A 45 -12.75 8.83 29.82
N SER A 46 -12.82 9.66 28.77
CA SER A 46 -13.82 9.61 27.71
C SER A 46 -13.29 8.99 26.40
N TRP A 47 -14.19 8.45 25.57
CA TRP A 47 -13.85 7.98 24.23
C TRP A 47 -13.95 9.12 23.23
N LYS A 48 -12.90 9.30 22.41
CA LYS A 48 -12.86 10.27 21.31
C LYS A 48 -12.57 9.57 20.00
N ASP A 49 -13.29 9.98 18.95
CA ASP A 49 -13.10 9.42 17.62
C ASP A 49 -11.74 9.80 17.06
N LEU A 50 -11.07 8.84 16.43
CA LEU A 50 -9.82 9.10 15.74
C LEU A 50 -10.14 9.72 14.37
N SER A 51 -9.64 10.93 14.14
CA SER A 51 -9.81 11.64 12.88
C SER A 51 -8.65 11.40 11.91
N ALA A 52 -8.89 11.63 10.61
CA ALA A 52 -7.84 11.57 9.60
C ALA A 52 -6.78 12.66 9.79
N SER A 53 -7.14 13.83 10.33
CA SER A 53 -6.18 14.91 10.61
C SER A 53 -5.24 14.53 11.75
N GLN A 54 -5.74 13.86 12.79
CA GLN A 54 -4.90 13.36 13.88
C GLN A 54 -3.91 12.29 13.41
N VAL A 55 -4.37 11.36 12.55
CA VAL A 55 -3.48 10.36 11.95
C VAL A 55 -2.37 11.04 11.14
N ASN A 56 -2.70 12.02 10.28
CA ASN A 56 -1.68 12.72 9.50
C ASN A 56 -0.76 13.57 10.36
N ALA A 57 -1.26 14.23 11.42
CA ALA A 57 -0.42 14.96 12.36
C ALA A 57 0.62 14.03 13.02
N TYR A 58 0.19 12.83 13.43
CA TYR A 58 1.09 11.83 13.98
C TYR A 58 2.13 11.33 12.98
N VAL A 59 1.74 11.10 11.72
CA VAL A 59 2.69 10.72 10.67
C VAL A 59 3.74 11.80 10.45
N LYS A 60 3.31 13.07 10.36
CA LYS A 60 4.22 14.21 10.20
C LYS A 60 5.18 14.36 11.37
N GLN A 61 4.69 14.19 12.59
CA GLN A 61 5.53 14.23 13.79
C GLN A 61 6.67 13.20 13.74
N LEU A 62 6.42 12.02 13.18
CA LEU A 62 7.41 10.94 13.14
C LEU A 62 8.32 10.97 11.90
N LEU A 63 7.78 11.34 10.75
CA LEU A 63 8.46 11.19 9.46
C LEU A 63 8.86 12.52 8.83
N GLY A 64 8.29 13.64 9.28
CA GLY A 64 8.48 14.98 8.71
C GLY A 64 7.25 15.51 7.97
N ASP A 65 7.20 16.82 7.75
CA ASP A 65 6.02 17.53 7.24
C ASP A 65 5.63 17.19 5.80
N ASP A 66 6.60 16.68 5.02
CA ASP A 66 6.42 16.21 3.65
C ASP A 66 5.71 14.86 3.56
N PHE A 67 5.56 14.16 4.68
CA PHE A 67 4.93 12.85 4.74
C PHE A 67 3.49 12.90 5.25
N SER A 68 2.74 11.88 4.85
CA SER A 68 1.32 11.72 5.12
C SER A 68 0.95 10.23 5.15
N ALA A 69 -0.28 9.92 5.55
CA ALA A 69 -0.78 8.55 5.47
C ALA A 69 -0.82 7.99 4.03
N LYS A 70 -0.83 8.86 3.01
CA LYS A 70 -0.78 8.45 1.60
C LYS A 70 0.54 7.77 1.27
N ASP A 71 1.63 8.15 1.93
CA ASP A 71 2.98 7.69 1.61
C ASP A 71 3.17 6.19 1.82
N PHE A 72 2.45 5.61 2.78
CA PHE A 72 2.40 4.16 2.95
C PHE A 72 1.79 3.43 1.74
N ARG A 73 0.82 4.05 1.04
CA ARG A 73 0.18 3.47 -0.15
C ARG A 73 1.03 3.64 -1.39
N THR A 74 1.71 4.78 -1.57
CA THR A 74 2.68 5.00 -2.67
C THR A 74 3.88 4.09 -2.52
N TRP A 75 4.45 3.96 -1.33
CA TRP A 75 5.56 3.03 -1.08
C TRP A 75 5.15 1.59 -1.40
N ARG A 76 4.03 1.14 -0.82
CA ARG A 76 3.51 -0.22 -1.08
C ARG A 76 3.20 -0.48 -2.55
N GLY A 77 2.60 0.49 -3.25
CA GLY A 77 2.30 0.38 -4.67
C GLY A 77 3.57 0.23 -5.51
N THR A 78 4.59 1.03 -5.20
CA THR A 78 5.92 0.99 -5.83
C THR A 78 6.60 -0.36 -5.63
N VAL A 79 6.61 -0.88 -4.40
CA VAL A 79 7.21 -2.19 -4.08
C VAL A 79 6.50 -3.33 -4.81
N ILE A 80 5.16 -3.33 -4.85
CA ILE A 80 4.38 -4.33 -5.59
C ILE A 80 4.66 -4.26 -7.10
N ALA A 81 4.76 -3.04 -7.66
CA ALA A 81 5.08 -2.85 -9.08
C ALA A 81 6.47 -3.40 -9.41
N ALA A 82 7.49 -3.06 -8.61
CA ALA A 82 8.86 -3.53 -8.81
C ALA A 82 8.95 -5.06 -8.76
N HIS A 83 8.28 -5.67 -7.78
CA HIS A 83 8.21 -7.13 -7.68
C HIS A 83 7.51 -7.75 -8.89
N ALA A 84 6.36 -7.22 -9.31
CA ALA A 84 5.62 -7.74 -10.46
C ALA A 84 6.44 -7.65 -11.76
N LEU A 85 7.25 -6.60 -11.92
CA LEU A 85 8.10 -6.41 -13.09
C LEU A 85 9.36 -7.30 -13.06
N SER A 86 9.87 -7.68 -11.89
CA SER A 86 11.08 -8.50 -11.74
C SER A 86 11.02 -9.89 -12.40
N THR A 87 9.81 -10.40 -12.66
CA THR A 87 9.58 -11.70 -13.32
C THR A 87 8.82 -11.57 -14.64
N ALA A 88 8.58 -10.34 -15.09
CA ALA A 88 7.75 -10.08 -16.26
C ALA A 88 8.54 -10.21 -17.58
N ASP A 89 7.83 -10.54 -18.66
CA ASP A 89 8.44 -10.61 -19.99
C ASP A 89 8.89 -9.22 -20.47
N ALA A 90 10.19 -9.12 -20.76
CA ALA A 90 10.84 -7.93 -21.31
C ALA A 90 11.56 -8.22 -22.64
N SER A 91 11.20 -9.30 -23.35
CA SER A 91 11.86 -9.71 -24.60
C SER A 91 11.73 -8.68 -25.73
N THR A 92 10.61 -7.95 -25.78
CA THR A 92 10.31 -6.97 -26.84
C THR A 92 9.72 -5.68 -26.26
N LYS A 93 9.68 -4.61 -27.04
CA LYS A 93 8.98 -3.36 -26.66
C LYS A 93 7.51 -3.59 -26.37
N THR A 94 6.85 -4.43 -27.18
CA THR A 94 5.44 -4.80 -26.99
C THR A 94 5.24 -5.63 -25.72
N ALA A 95 6.15 -6.59 -25.43
CA ALA A 95 6.12 -7.37 -24.19
C ALA A 95 6.26 -6.46 -22.97
N ARG A 96 7.27 -5.57 -22.95
CA ARG A 96 7.46 -4.58 -21.88
C ARG A 96 6.19 -3.77 -21.60
N ARG A 97 5.53 -3.25 -22.65
CA ARG A 97 4.28 -2.48 -22.49
C ARG A 97 3.16 -3.33 -21.86
N ARG A 98 3.02 -4.60 -22.26
CA ARG A 98 2.03 -5.52 -21.65
C ARG A 98 2.37 -5.81 -20.20
N SER A 99 3.64 -6.02 -19.88
CA SER A 99 4.15 -6.27 -18.53
C SER A 99 3.88 -5.09 -17.59
N VAL A 100 4.15 -3.86 -18.02
CA VAL A 100 3.81 -2.64 -17.26
C VAL A 100 2.31 -2.55 -17.03
N ALA A 101 1.48 -2.78 -18.07
CA ALA A 101 0.03 -2.76 -17.91
C ALA A 101 -0.47 -3.83 -16.91
N ALA A 102 0.14 -5.01 -16.90
CA ALA A 102 -0.15 -6.07 -15.94
C ALA A 102 0.24 -5.68 -14.51
N ALA A 103 1.44 -5.13 -14.31
CA ALA A 103 1.89 -4.65 -13.01
C ALA A 103 0.93 -3.59 -12.43
N MET A 104 0.46 -2.65 -13.26
CA MET A 104 -0.50 -1.64 -12.80
C MET A 104 -1.86 -2.22 -12.43
N ARG A 105 -2.31 -3.29 -13.11
CA ARG A 105 -3.52 -4.04 -12.69
C ARG A 105 -3.33 -4.67 -11.33
N THR A 106 -2.21 -5.35 -11.12
CA THR A 106 -1.86 -5.95 -9.83
C THR A 106 -1.82 -4.91 -8.71
N VAL A 107 -1.19 -3.76 -8.92
CA VAL A 107 -1.18 -2.67 -7.92
C VAL A 107 -2.59 -2.13 -7.67
N GLY A 108 -3.38 -1.95 -8.73
CA GLY A 108 -4.78 -1.52 -8.63
C GLY A 108 -5.61 -2.45 -7.74
N GLU A 109 -5.52 -3.76 -7.96
CA GLU A 109 -6.18 -4.79 -7.15
C GLU A 109 -5.73 -4.73 -5.68
N HIS A 110 -4.43 -4.56 -5.43
CA HIS A 110 -3.89 -4.50 -4.07
C HIS A 110 -4.29 -3.25 -3.29
N LEU A 111 -4.46 -2.12 -3.99
CA LEU A 111 -4.74 -0.83 -3.36
C LEU A 111 -6.23 -0.44 -3.41
N GLY A 112 -7.05 -1.16 -4.17
CA GLY A 112 -8.44 -0.78 -4.43
C GLY A 112 -8.50 0.47 -5.33
N ASN A 113 -7.78 0.45 -6.45
CA ASN A 113 -7.74 1.54 -7.42
C ASN A 113 -7.83 0.98 -8.85
N THR A 114 -8.19 1.82 -9.81
CA THR A 114 -8.02 1.46 -11.23
C THR A 114 -6.52 1.41 -11.60
N PRO A 115 -6.13 0.65 -12.65
CA PRO A 115 -4.73 0.60 -13.10
C PRO A 115 -4.18 1.99 -13.47
N THR A 116 -5.04 2.86 -14.02
CA THR A 116 -4.69 4.25 -14.35
C THR A 116 -4.33 5.05 -13.09
N ILE A 117 -5.14 4.95 -12.03
CA ILE A 117 -4.87 5.65 -10.77
C ILE A 117 -3.65 5.06 -10.05
N ALA A 118 -3.49 3.73 -10.09
CA ALA A 118 -2.29 3.08 -9.55
C ALA A 118 -1.01 3.66 -10.20
N ARG A 119 -0.98 3.72 -11.54
CA ARG A 119 0.15 4.27 -12.29
C ARG A 119 0.40 5.75 -12.02
N ALA A 120 -0.66 6.56 -12.00
CA ALA A 120 -0.54 8.01 -11.93
C ALA A 120 -0.28 8.56 -10.52
N SER A 121 -0.53 7.78 -9.47
CA SER A 121 -0.58 8.32 -8.10
C SER A 121 0.01 7.43 -7.01
N TYR A 122 0.34 6.18 -7.30
CA TYR A 122 0.77 5.20 -6.29
C TYR A 122 2.02 4.39 -6.65
N VAL A 123 2.54 4.54 -7.87
CA VAL A 123 3.77 3.87 -8.31
C VAL A 123 4.79 4.95 -8.67
N ASP A 124 6.00 4.87 -8.11
CA ASP A 124 7.12 5.70 -8.53
C ASP A 124 7.44 5.39 -10.01
N PRO A 125 7.39 6.38 -10.91
CA PRO A 125 7.62 6.15 -12.34
C PRO A 125 9.00 5.57 -12.64
N ARG A 126 10.02 5.84 -11.80
CA ARG A 126 11.38 5.33 -12.00
C ARG A 126 11.45 3.80 -12.04
N VAL A 127 10.58 3.10 -11.30
CA VAL A 127 10.49 1.63 -11.37
C VAL A 127 10.11 1.15 -12.77
N VAL A 128 9.22 1.89 -13.45
CA VAL A 128 8.76 1.56 -14.81
C VAL A 128 9.82 1.91 -15.85
N ASP A 129 10.59 2.97 -15.62
CA ASP A 129 11.66 3.40 -16.52
C ASP A 129 12.85 2.43 -16.43
N LEU A 130 13.31 2.11 -15.22
CA LEU A 130 14.38 1.12 -14.99
C LEU A 130 14.03 -0.26 -15.58
N PHE A 131 12.78 -0.71 -15.43
CA PHE A 131 12.34 -1.96 -16.08
C PHE A 131 12.44 -1.89 -17.61
N GLN A 132 12.15 -0.74 -18.21
CA GLN A 132 12.29 -0.57 -19.67
C GLN A 132 13.75 -0.71 -20.10
N ASP A 133 14.67 -0.22 -19.27
CA ASP A 133 16.12 -0.30 -19.46
C ASP A 133 16.71 -1.67 -19.05
N GLY A 134 15.87 -2.60 -18.57
CA GLY A 134 16.28 -3.96 -18.19
C GLY A 134 16.86 -4.06 -16.79
N ILE A 135 16.68 -3.04 -15.95
CA ILE A 135 17.12 -3.00 -14.56
C ILE A 135 15.90 -3.29 -13.66
N THR A 136 15.98 -4.36 -12.87
CA THR A 136 14.91 -4.74 -11.92
C THR A 136 15.50 -5.18 -10.59
N VAL A 137 14.65 -5.24 -9.56
CA VAL A 137 14.99 -5.99 -8.33
C VAL A 137 15.20 -7.48 -8.65
N ALA A 138 15.80 -8.22 -7.72
CA ALA A 138 15.96 -9.66 -7.85
C ALA A 138 14.60 -10.35 -8.05
N ALA A 139 14.56 -11.32 -8.96
CA ALA A 139 13.34 -12.05 -9.29
C ALA A 139 12.76 -12.74 -8.05
N GLY A 140 11.58 -12.29 -7.62
CA GLY A 140 10.82 -12.94 -6.55
C GLY A 140 10.01 -14.11 -7.09
N THR A 141 10.05 -15.27 -6.43
CA THR A 141 9.33 -16.47 -6.89
C THR A 141 7.87 -16.54 -6.41
N ARG A 142 7.46 -15.68 -5.46
CA ARG A 142 6.15 -15.76 -4.81
C ARG A 142 5.34 -14.49 -5.04
N SER A 143 4.13 -14.64 -5.58
CA SER A 143 3.20 -13.52 -5.72
C SER A 143 2.82 -12.92 -4.36
N ILE A 144 2.66 -11.60 -4.32
CA ILE A 144 2.21 -10.89 -3.13
C ILE A 144 0.68 -11.02 -3.05
N SER A 145 0.21 -11.49 -1.89
CA SER A 145 -1.19 -11.50 -1.47
C SER A 145 -1.82 -10.10 -1.38
N PRO A 146 -3.05 -9.79 -1.87
CA PRO A 146 -3.77 -8.63 -1.35
C PRO A 146 -3.85 -8.67 0.19
N GLY A 147 -3.46 -7.56 0.82
CA GLY A 147 -3.38 -7.45 2.29
C GLY A 147 -2.23 -8.23 2.96
N ALA A 148 -1.39 -8.97 2.22
CA ALA A 148 -0.18 -9.57 2.79
C ALA A 148 0.91 -8.51 3.02
N PRO A 149 1.79 -8.67 4.02
CA PRO A 149 2.97 -7.82 4.13
C PRO A 149 3.93 -8.09 2.96
N VAL A 150 4.66 -7.04 2.55
CA VAL A 150 5.84 -7.19 1.68
C VAL A 150 7.05 -7.55 2.54
N SER A 151 8.03 -8.26 1.99
CA SER A 151 9.24 -8.62 2.74
C SER A 151 10.18 -7.42 2.85
N ARG A 152 10.85 -7.28 4.00
CA ARG A 152 11.85 -6.22 4.21
C ARG A 152 12.98 -6.27 3.18
N THR A 153 13.42 -7.46 2.80
CA THR A 153 14.43 -7.65 1.75
C THR A 153 13.99 -7.08 0.41
N LEU A 154 12.71 -7.25 0.03
CA LEU A 154 12.20 -6.66 -1.20
C LEU A 154 12.12 -5.13 -1.09
N GLU A 155 11.70 -4.61 0.06
CA GLU A 155 11.68 -3.16 0.31
C GLU A 155 13.08 -2.55 0.18
N GLU A 156 14.10 -3.19 0.76
CA GLU A 156 15.52 -2.78 0.65
C GLU A 156 16.01 -2.82 -0.80
N GLN A 157 15.68 -3.85 -1.57
CA GLN A 157 16.03 -3.93 -2.99
C GLN A 157 15.39 -2.82 -3.81
N VAL A 158 14.15 -2.43 -3.49
CA VAL A 158 13.48 -1.32 -4.17
C VAL A 158 14.12 0.01 -3.81
N LEU A 159 14.53 0.21 -2.56
CA LEU A 159 15.31 1.39 -2.18
C LEU A 159 16.62 1.48 -2.97
N GLN A 160 17.40 0.39 -2.99
CA GLN A 160 18.64 0.32 -3.77
C GLN A 160 18.39 0.59 -5.27
N LEU A 161 17.33 0.01 -5.83
CA LEU A 161 16.95 0.23 -7.23
C LEU A 161 16.68 1.72 -7.51
N LEU A 162 16.03 2.43 -6.58
CA LEU A 162 15.66 3.83 -6.73
C LEU A 162 16.80 4.82 -6.41
N ASP A 163 17.77 4.41 -5.60
CA ASP A 163 18.97 5.21 -5.29
C ASP A 163 19.96 5.26 -6.48
N HIS A 164 19.87 4.28 -7.39
CA HIS A 164 20.69 4.20 -8.61
C HIS A 164 20.03 4.85 -9.84
N ALA A 165 18.89 5.51 -9.68
CA ALA A 165 18.04 6.03 -10.75
C ALA A 165 18.15 7.55 -10.95
#